data_AF-A0A2D7BV66-F1
#
_entry.id   AF-A0A2D7BV66-F1
#
_cell.length_a   1.000
_cell.length_b   1.000
_cell.length_c   1.000
_cell.angle_alpha   90.00
_cell.angle_beta   90.00
_cell.angle_gamma   90.00
#
_symmetry.space_group_name_H-M   'P 1'
#
loop_
_entity.id
_entity.type
_entity.pdbx_description
1 polymer ?
#
loop_
_entity_poly.entity_id
_entity_poly.type
_entity_poly.pdbx_seq_one_letter_code
_entity_poly.pdbx_strand_id
1 'polypeptide(L)'
;MVDKLSIKEEMRAIDQRDRGWWDSLTEEEQKKVSIFVLMRYTSAVQTKNPDIEYHYLALTNELVNKHYNILRRDVQLQHKLLQCVGLGTNQFHPWIPPSKQRKGKAGKLIKWLQELYPIYNDDELELLVANNDKKDFENIAEEMGMDKKQIKELFK
;
A
#
# COMPACT_ATOMS: atom_id res chain seq x y z
N MET A 1 -18.60 -23.94 -12.05
CA MET A 1 -17.21 -23.99 -11.55
C MET A 1 -17.02 -22.80 -10.63
N VAL A 2 -16.54 -23.02 -9.41
CA VAL A 2 -16.17 -21.92 -8.51
C VAL A 2 -14.95 -21.23 -9.12
N ASP A 3 -15.01 -19.91 -9.26
CA ASP A 3 -13.84 -19.13 -9.68
C ASP A 3 -12.78 -19.20 -8.56
N LYS A 4 -11.72 -19.96 -8.83
CA LYS A 4 -10.64 -20.24 -7.87
C LYS A 4 -9.90 -18.99 -7.44
N LEU A 5 -9.93 -17.93 -8.24
CA LEU A 5 -9.24 -16.65 -7.99
C LEU A 5 -10.20 -15.53 -7.55
N SER A 6 -11.41 -15.87 -7.14
CA SER A 6 -12.25 -14.89 -6.47
C SER A 6 -11.67 -14.55 -5.09
N ILE A 7 -11.72 -13.28 -4.69
CA ILE A 7 -11.24 -12.83 -3.37
C ILE A 7 -11.83 -13.67 -2.23
N LYS A 8 -13.09 -14.09 -2.36
CA LYS A 8 -13.75 -14.95 -1.38
C LYS A 8 -13.03 -16.30 -1.22
N GLU A 9 -12.60 -16.90 -2.32
CA GLU A 9 -11.90 -18.18 -2.33
C GLU A 9 -10.45 -18.02 -1.84
N GLU A 10 -9.76 -16.97 -2.28
CA GLU A 10 -8.39 -16.65 -1.82
C GLU A 10 -8.35 -16.40 -0.30
N MET A 11 -9.31 -15.64 0.23
CA MET A 11 -9.41 -15.40 1.68
C MET A 11 -9.80 -16.67 2.44
N ARG A 12 -10.66 -17.53 1.89
CA ARG A 12 -10.93 -18.86 2.50
C ARG A 12 -9.65 -19.68 2.60
N ALA A 13 -8.83 -19.70 1.54
CA ALA A 13 -7.59 -20.46 1.51
C ALA A 13 -6.57 -19.95 2.56
N ILE A 14 -6.59 -18.65 2.86
CA ILE A 14 -5.80 -18.03 3.93
C ILE A 14 -6.36 -18.42 5.30
N ASP A 15 -7.64 -18.11 5.56
CA ASP A 15 -8.28 -18.28 6.86
C ASP A 15 -8.30 -19.73 7.33
N GLN A 16 -8.65 -20.65 6.44
CA GLN A 16 -8.70 -22.10 6.74
C GLN A 16 -7.34 -22.78 6.66
N ARG A 17 -6.28 -22.04 6.33
CA ARG A 17 -4.91 -22.56 6.17
C ARG A 17 -4.83 -23.69 5.12
N ASP A 18 -5.59 -23.57 4.04
CA ASP A 18 -5.67 -24.58 2.98
C ASP A 18 -4.38 -24.63 2.17
N ARG A 19 -3.45 -25.49 2.59
CA ARG A 19 -2.14 -25.63 1.92
C ARG A 19 -2.27 -26.20 0.50
N GLY A 20 -3.34 -26.95 0.22
CA GLY A 20 -3.55 -27.58 -1.09
C GLY A 20 -4.11 -26.64 -2.15
N TRP A 21 -4.69 -25.50 -1.75
CA TRP A 21 -5.25 -24.53 -2.70
C TRP A 21 -4.22 -24.05 -3.72
N TRP A 22 -3.01 -23.68 -3.28
CA TRP A 22 -1.95 -23.17 -4.17
C TRP A 22 -1.55 -24.20 -5.22
N ASP A 23 -1.36 -25.45 -4.80
CA ASP A 23 -0.95 -26.55 -5.68
C ASP A 23 -2.09 -26.95 -6.66
N SER A 24 -3.32 -26.54 -6.38
CA SER A 24 -4.47 -26.73 -7.27
C SER A 24 -4.58 -25.68 -8.39
N LEU A 25 -3.77 -24.61 -8.32
CA LEU A 25 -3.73 -23.54 -9.31
C LEU A 25 -2.77 -23.88 -10.46
N THR A 26 -3.16 -23.54 -11.67
CA THR A 26 -2.27 -23.53 -12.84
C THR A 26 -1.23 -22.41 -12.71
N GLU A 27 -0.12 -22.49 -13.46
CA GLU A 27 0.91 -21.44 -13.46
C GLU A 27 0.36 -20.05 -13.83
N GLU A 28 -0.58 -19.99 -14.77
CA GLU A 28 -1.24 -18.75 -15.18
C GLU A 28 -2.17 -18.18 -14.11
N GLU A 29 -2.77 -19.05 -13.28
CA GLU A 29 -3.56 -18.62 -12.13
C GLU A 29 -2.66 -18.12 -11.00
N GLN A 30 -1.55 -18.83 -10.72
CA GLN A 30 -0.58 -18.42 -9.69
C GLN A 30 0.01 -17.03 -9.97
N LYS A 31 0.29 -16.70 -11.23
CA LYS A 31 0.76 -15.36 -11.63
C LYS A 31 -0.25 -14.23 -11.36
N LYS A 32 -1.54 -14.55 -11.29
CA LYS A 32 -2.61 -13.57 -11.03
C LYS A 32 -2.82 -13.31 -9.54
N VAL A 33 -2.35 -14.20 -8.66
CA VAL A 33 -2.47 -14.05 -7.22
C VAL A 33 -1.66 -12.85 -6.76
N SER A 34 -2.35 -11.82 -6.24
CA SER A 34 -1.71 -10.60 -5.76
C SER A 34 -1.55 -10.64 -4.25
N ILE A 35 -0.36 -11.03 -3.78
CA ILE A 35 -0.06 -11.06 -2.33
C ILE A 35 -0.24 -9.68 -1.70
N PHE A 36 0.08 -8.60 -2.42
CA PHE A 36 -0.16 -7.25 -1.92
C PHE A 36 -1.65 -7.01 -1.59
N VAL A 37 -2.56 -7.42 -2.48
CA VAL A 37 -4.00 -7.30 -2.28
C VAL A 37 -4.46 -8.19 -1.13
N LEU A 38 -4.02 -9.45 -1.11
CA LEU A 38 -4.38 -10.41 -0.07
C LEU A 38 -3.89 -10.00 1.32
N MET A 39 -2.69 -9.42 1.42
CA MET A 39 -2.15 -8.88 2.67
C MET A 39 -3.04 -7.77 3.23
N ARG A 40 -3.58 -6.89 2.36
CA ARG A 40 -4.50 -5.82 2.79
C ARG A 40 -5.81 -6.39 3.32
N TYR A 41 -6.42 -7.33 2.61
CA TYR A 41 -7.61 -8.01 3.10
C TYR A 41 -7.33 -8.73 4.43
N THR A 42 -6.24 -9.50 4.51
CA THR A 42 -5.87 -10.26 5.72
C THR A 42 -5.70 -9.34 6.92
N SER A 43 -5.05 -8.18 6.78
CA SER A 43 -4.90 -7.21 7.86
C SER A 43 -6.20 -6.50 8.29
N ALA A 44 -7.25 -6.62 7.48
CA ALA A 44 -8.52 -5.93 7.65
C ALA A 44 -9.61 -6.93 7.98
N VAL A 45 -9.66 -7.41 9.22
CA VAL A 45 -10.78 -8.23 9.72
C VAL A 45 -11.77 -7.33 10.44
N GLN A 46 -13.06 -7.59 10.23
CA GLN A 46 -14.13 -6.94 10.99
C GLN A 46 -14.98 -8.01 11.68
N THR A 47 -14.99 -7.97 13.01
CA THR A 47 -15.73 -8.93 13.85
C THR A 47 -16.17 -8.28 15.17
N LYS A 48 -16.94 -8.99 15.98
CA LYS A 48 -17.33 -8.53 17.32
C LYS A 48 -16.24 -8.72 18.37
N ASN A 49 -15.20 -9.48 18.06
CA ASN A 49 -14.10 -9.80 18.96
C ASN A 49 -12.84 -9.00 18.60
N PRO A 50 -12.47 -7.97 19.39
CA PRO A 50 -11.29 -7.14 19.12
C PRO A 50 -9.97 -7.92 19.10
N ASP A 51 -9.86 -9.02 19.84
CA ASP A 51 -8.64 -9.82 19.89
C ASP A 51 -8.35 -10.48 18.54
N ILE A 52 -9.39 -10.88 17.81
CA ILE A 52 -9.26 -11.43 16.46
C ILE A 52 -8.81 -10.33 15.49
N GLU A 53 -9.39 -9.15 15.57
CA GLU A 53 -8.97 -8.01 14.73
C GLU A 53 -7.49 -7.66 14.97
N TYR A 54 -7.10 -7.58 16.25
CA TYR A 54 -5.71 -7.33 16.64
C TYR A 54 -4.77 -8.44 16.16
N HIS A 55 -5.16 -9.71 16.33
CA HIS A 55 -4.37 -10.87 15.87
C HIS A 55 -4.06 -10.79 14.38
N TYR A 56 -5.07 -10.56 13.55
CA TYR A 56 -4.89 -10.48 12.10
C TYR A 56 -4.04 -9.28 11.69
N LEU A 57 -4.25 -8.12 12.30
CA LEU A 57 -3.46 -6.93 12.02
C LEU A 57 -1.99 -7.11 12.43
N ALA A 58 -1.74 -7.54 13.67
CA ALA A 58 -0.39 -7.66 14.23
C ALA A 58 0.42 -8.75 13.52
N LEU A 59 -0.15 -9.95 13.33
CA LEU A 59 0.58 -11.04 12.67
C LEU A 59 0.77 -10.81 11.19
N THR A 60 -0.18 -10.18 10.50
CA THR A 60 0.05 -9.79 9.09
C THR A 60 1.25 -8.85 8.99
N ASN A 61 1.40 -7.92 9.93
CA ASN A 61 2.55 -7.03 9.96
C ASN A 61 3.87 -7.79 10.20
N GLU A 62 3.91 -8.60 11.27
CA GLU A 62 5.13 -9.29 11.69
C GLU A 62 5.58 -10.38 10.72
N LEU A 63 4.65 -11.20 10.22
CA LEU A 63 4.98 -12.36 9.39
C LEU A 63 5.14 -11.99 7.91
N VAL A 64 4.41 -10.98 7.41
CA VAL A 64 4.31 -10.72 5.97
C VAL A 64 4.84 -9.33 5.61
N ASN A 65 4.29 -8.27 6.21
CA ASN A 65 4.58 -6.89 5.78
C ASN A 65 6.05 -6.50 5.97
N LYS A 66 6.63 -6.78 7.15
CA LYS A 66 7.99 -6.36 7.55
C LYS A 66 9.08 -6.77 6.55
N HIS A 67 8.95 -7.96 5.97
CA HIS A 67 9.93 -8.52 5.03
C HIS A 67 9.35 -8.76 3.63
N TYR A 68 8.21 -8.13 3.31
CA TYR A 68 7.49 -8.31 2.05
C TYR A 68 8.40 -8.16 0.83
N ASN A 69 9.22 -7.11 0.81
CA ASN A 69 10.10 -6.80 -0.33
C ASN A 69 11.25 -7.79 -0.52
N ILE A 70 11.70 -8.45 0.56
CA ILE A 70 12.74 -9.47 0.53
C ILE A 70 12.18 -10.75 -0.10
N LEU A 71 10.96 -11.12 0.29
CA LEU A 71 10.30 -12.36 -0.14
C LEU A 71 9.53 -12.24 -1.46
N ARG A 72 9.54 -11.07 -2.12
CA ARG A 72 8.73 -10.79 -3.32
C ARG A 72 8.92 -11.75 -4.50
N ARG A 73 10.04 -12.49 -4.52
CA ARG A 73 10.37 -13.46 -5.58
C ARG A 73 9.76 -14.84 -5.31
N ASP A 74 9.34 -15.11 -4.08
CA ASP A 74 8.73 -16.37 -3.66
C ASP A 74 7.28 -16.12 -3.20
N VAL A 75 6.41 -15.98 -4.18
CA VAL A 75 4.98 -15.64 -3.99
C VAL A 75 4.26 -16.73 -3.21
N GLN A 76 4.64 -18.00 -3.42
CA GLN A 76 4.05 -19.13 -2.70
C GLN A 76 4.42 -19.07 -1.21
N LEU A 77 5.67 -18.77 -0.87
CA LEU A 77 6.08 -18.58 0.52
C LEU A 77 5.31 -17.42 1.17
N GLN A 78 5.17 -16.29 0.48
CA GLN A 78 4.39 -15.17 1.00
C GLN A 78 2.92 -15.56 1.25
N HIS A 79 2.29 -16.33 0.36
CA HIS A 79 0.96 -16.87 0.58
C HIS A 79 0.91 -17.81 1.79
N LYS A 80 1.92 -18.68 1.94
CA LYS A 80 2.03 -19.59 3.10
C LYS A 80 2.19 -18.85 4.42
N LEU A 81 2.83 -17.68 4.43
CA LEU A 81 2.94 -16.81 5.60
C LEU A 81 1.60 -16.15 5.95
N LEU A 82 0.82 -15.73 4.95
CA LEU A 82 -0.56 -15.26 5.18
C LEU A 82 -1.42 -16.36 5.82
N GLN A 83 -1.28 -17.61 5.38
CA GLN A 83 -1.97 -18.75 6.00
C GLN A 83 -1.57 -19.00 7.46
N CYS A 84 -0.40 -18.55 7.90
CA CYS A 84 -0.02 -18.63 9.33
C CYS A 84 -0.83 -17.63 10.18
N VAL A 85 -1.38 -16.57 9.58
CA VAL A 85 -2.26 -15.60 10.24
C VAL A 85 -3.65 -16.18 10.48
N GLY A 86 -4.18 -16.94 9.50
CA GLY A 86 -5.54 -17.49 9.55
C GLY A 86 -5.81 -18.31 10.83
N LEU A 87 -7.05 -18.29 11.34
CA LEU A 87 -7.44 -18.99 12.58
C LEU A 87 -8.09 -20.37 12.36
N GLY A 88 -8.19 -20.84 11.12
CA GLY A 88 -8.91 -22.05 10.75
C GLY A 88 -10.42 -21.84 10.54
N THR A 89 -10.90 -20.60 10.67
CA THR A 89 -12.31 -20.23 10.47
C THR A 89 -12.39 -18.99 9.59
N ASN A 90 -13.36 -18.95 8.69
CA ASN A 90 -13.54 -17.82 7.78
C ASN A 90 -13.89 -16.54 8.55
N GLN A 91 -13.23 -15.45 8.21
CA GLN A 91 -13.52 -14.12 8.72
C GLN A 91 -14.10 -13.22 7.63
N PHE A 92 -14.74 -12.13 8.03
CA PHE A 92 -15.18 -11.09 7.11
C PHE A 92 -14.07 -10.04 6.96
N HIS A 93 -13.61 -9.86 5.71
CA HIS A 93 -12.52 -8.96 5.37
C HIS A 93 -13.01 -7.79 4.50
N PRO A 94 -13.26 -6.59 5.06
CA PRO A 94 -13.54 -5.40 4.25
C PRO A 94 -12.33 -5.00 3.37
N TRP A 95 -12.61 -4.53 2.16
CA TRP A 95 -11.57 -3.94 1.31
C TRP A 95 -11.13 -2.58 1.87
N ILE A 96 -9.83 -2.45 2.15
CA ILE A 96 -9.22 -1.16 2.46
C ILE A 96 -8.42 -0.70 1.24
N PRO A 97 -8.89 0.28 0.45
CA PRO A 97 -8.11 0.80 -0.66
C PRO A 97 -6.78 1.34 -0.15
N PRO A 98 -5.67 1.21 -0.91
CA PRO A 98 -4.45 1.92 -0.58
C PRO A 98 -4.80 3.39 -0.39
N SER A 99 -4.29 3.99 0.69
CA SER A 99 -4.39 5.44 0.86
C SER A 99 -3.96 6.06 -0.45
N LYS A 100 -4.81 6.92 -1.04
CA LYS A 100 -4.40 7.68 -2.23
C LYS A 100 -3.03 8.22 -1.86
N GLN A 101 -1.99 7.83 -2.62
CA GLN A 101 -0.72 8.55 -2.60
C GLN A 101 -1.14 10.00 -2.59
N ARG A 102 -0.66 10.81 -1.64
CA ARG A 102 -0.97 12.24 -1.57
C ARG A 102 -0.44 12.86 -2.86
N LYS A 103 -1.18 12.68 -3.97
CA LYS A 103 -1.19 13.52 -5.15
C LYS A 103 -1.94 14.77 -4.70
N GLY A 104 -1.44 15.40 -3.63
CA GLY A 104 -1.78 16.77 -3.33
C GLY A 104 -1.35 17.59 -4.55
N LYS A 105 -2.08 18.65 -4.82
CA LYS A 105 -1.77 19.66 -5.84
C LYS A 105 -0.35 20.24 -5.72
N ALA A 106 0.38 19.89 -4.66
CA ALA A 106 1.77 20.21 -4.41
C ALA A 106 2.76 19.17 -4.99
N GLY A 107 2.35 18.13 -5.73
CA GLY A 107 3.28 17.09 -6.19
C GLY A 107 4.41 17.57 -7.12
N LYS A 108 4.20 18.63 -7.91
CA LYS A 108 5.26 19.27 -8.71
C LYS A 108 6.06 20.29 -7.89
N LEU A 109 5.38 21.09 -7.07
CA LEU A 109 5.99 22.04 -6.14
C LEU A 109 6.91 21.34 -5.13
N ILE A 110 6.44 20.30 -4.44
CA ILE A 110 7.22 19.50 -3.47
C ILE A 110 8.41 18.85 -4.16
N LYS A 111 8.26 18.31 -5.38
CA LYS A 111 9.40 17.77 -6.13
C LYS A 111 10.45 18.82 -6.45
N TRP A 112 10.03 20.00 -6.90
CA TRP A 112 10.94 21.12 -7.14
C TRP A 112 11.60 21.60 -5.84
N LEU A 113 10.86 21.67 -4.74
CA LEU A 113 11.41 22.00 -3.42
C LEU A 113 12.34 20.92 -2.89
N GLN A 114 12.14 19.65 -3.24
CA GLN A 114 13.03 18.54 -2.89
C GLN A 114 14.35 18.60 -3.66
N GLU A 115 14.33 19.11 -4.90
CA GLU A 115 15.55 19.42 -5.65
C GLU A 115 16.29 20.63 -5.04
N LEU A 116 15.56 21.64 -4.56
CA LEU A 116 16.12 22.85 -3.96
C LEU A 116 16.64 22.63 -2.53
N TYR A 117 15.94 21.80 -1.75
CA TYR A 117 16.21 21.49 -0.35
C TYR A 117 16.34 19.97 -0.15
N PRO A 118 17.41 19.34 -0.66
CA PRO A 118 17.58 17.88 -0.66
C PRO A 118 17.75 17.28 0.75
N ILE A 119 18.00 18.12 1.75
CA ILE A 119 18.14 17.71 3.16
C ILE A 119 16.77 17.51 3.81
N TYR A 120 15.72 18.13 3.27
CA TYR A 120 14.40 18.16 3.90
C TYR A 120 13.66 16.87 3.57
N ASN A 121 13.03 16.28 4.59
CA ASN A 121 12.13 15.14 4.40
C ASN A 121 10.74 15.59 3.93
N ASP A 122 9.90 14.63 3.52
CA ASP A 122 8.59 14.92 2.94
C ASP A 122 7.68 15.72 3.89
N ASP A 123 7.72 15.45 5.20
CA ASP A 123 6.92 16.17 6.20
C ASP A 123 7.40 17.62 6.37
N GLU A 124 8.72 17.85 6.32
CA GLU A 124 9.34 19.19 6.39
C GLU A 124 8.99 20.03 5.15
N LEU A 125 8.97 19.42 3.96
CA LEU A 125 8.54 20.08 2.73
C LEU A 125 7.04 20.40 2.76
N GLU A 126 6.20 19.50 3.29
CA GLU A 126 4.78 19.77 3.49
C GLU A 126 4.55 20.94 4.45
N LEU A 127 5.29 20.99 5.57
CA LEU A 127 5.25 22.11 6.51
C LEU A 127 5.69 23.42 5.86
N LEU A 128 6.74 23.38 5.03
CA LEU A 128 7.20 24.55 4.28
C LEU A 128 6.10 25.08 3.36
N VAL A 129 5.43 24.20 2.60
CA VAL A 129 4.34 24.60 1.70
C VAL A 129 3.11 25.10 2.48
N ALA A 130 2.81 24.51 3.64
CA ALA A 130 1.65 24.88 4.44
C ALA A 130 1.80 26.24 5.15
N ASN A 131 3.03 26.61 5.51
CA ASN A 131 3.32 27.84 6.26
C ASN A 131 3.68 29.04 5.38
N ASN A 132 3.82 28.86 4.07
CA ASN A 132 4.18 29.94 3.14
C ASN A 132 3.07 30.17 2.11
N ASP A 133 3.00 31.39 1.58
CA ASP A 133 2.04 31.71 0.55
C ASP A 133 2.54 31.24 -0.82
N LYS A 134 1.59 30.94 -1.70
CA LYS A 134 1.88 30.57 -3.09
C LYS A 134 2.78 31.62 -3.80
N LYS A 135 2.59 32.90 -3.45
CA LYS A 135 3.36 34.03 -4.00
C LYS A 135 4.84 33.94 -3.65
N ASP A 136 5.19 33.45 -2.47
CA ASP A 136 6.58 33.34 -2.04
C ASP A 136 7.34 32.34 -2.93
N PHE A 137 6.68 31.23 -3.26
CA PHE A 137 7.22 30.25 -4.19
C PHE A 137 7.25 30.74 -5.65
N GLU A 138 6.28 31.56 -6.08
CA GLU A 138 6.32 32.22 -7.39
C GLU A 138 7.51 33.18 -7.48
N ASN A 139 7.77 33.98 -6.43
CA ASN A 139 8.92 34.90 -6.37
C ASN A 139 10.25 34.15 -6.41
N ILE A 140 10.41 33.09 -5.63
CA ILE A 140 11.64 32.26 -5.64
C ILE A 140 11.86 31.67 -7.05
N ALA A 141 10.80 31.18 -7.70
CA ALA A 141 10.90 30.64 -9.04
C ALA A 141 11.29 31.72 -10.08
N GLU A 142 10.77 32.94 -9.96
CA GLU A 142 11.18 34.09 -10.79
C GLU A 142 12.64 34.49 -10.56
N GLU A 143 13.11 34.53 -9.31
CA GLU A 143 14.51 34.81 -8.95
C GLU A 143 15.48 33.76 -9.49
N MET A 144 15.05 32.50 -9.54
CA MET A 144 15.81 31.40 -10.15
C MET A 144 15.76 31.40 -11.69
N GLY A 145 15.09 32.39 -12.30
CA GLY A 145 15.04 32.57 -13.75
C GLY A 145 14.03 31.68 -14.48
N MET A 146 13.02 31.14 -13.79
CA MET A 146 11.97 30.35 -14.43
C MET A 146 11.00 31.24 -15.22
N ASP A 147 10.55 30.75 -16.37
CA ASP A 147 9.57 31.46 -17.17
C ASP A 147 8.14 31.36 -16.57
N LYS A 148 7.25 32.28 -16.96
CA LYS A 148 5.86 32.31 -16.46
C LYS A 148 5.06 31.04 -16.79
N LYS A 149 5.42 30.30 -17.84
CA LYS A 149 4.78 29.02 -18.20
C LYS A 149 5.24 27.89 -17.27
N GLN A 150 6.53 27.83 -16.96
CA GLN A 150 7.14 26.90 -16.02
C GLN A 150 6.61 27.11 -14.61
N ILE A 151 6.50 28.37 -14.17
CA ILE A 151 5.90 28.74 -12.88
C ILE A 151 4.44 28.28 -12.85
N LYS A 152 3.65 28.57 -13.89
CA LYS A 152 2.26 28.11 -13.98
C LYS A 152 2.14 26.58 -13.97
N GLU A 153 3.14 25.87 -14.49
CA GLU A 153 3.19 24.42 -14.48
C GLU A 153 3.53 23.83 -13.11
N LEU A 154 4.38 24.50 -12.31
CA LEU A 154 4.74 24.08 -10.94
C LEU A 154 3.53 24.01 -9.99
N PHE A 155 2.55 24.89 -10.18
CA PHE A 155 1.36 25.00 -9.34
C PHE A 155 0.10 24.35 -9.94
N LYS A 156 0.25 23.54 -10.99
CA LYS A 156 -0.84 22.82 -11.66
C LYS A 156 -0.96 21.38 -11.17
#